data_AF-A0A956Q815-F1
#
_entry.id   AF-A0A956Q815-F1
#
_cell.length_a   1.000
_cell.length_b   1.000
_cell.length_c   1.000
_cell.angle_alpha   90.00
_cell.angle_beta   90.00
_cell.angle_gamma   90.00
#
_symmetry.space_group_name_H-M   'P 1'
#
loop_
_entity.id
_entity.type
_entity.pdbx_description
1 polymer ?
#
loop_
_entity_poly.entity_id
_entity_poly.type
_entity_poly.pdbx_seq_one_letter_code
_entity_poly.pdbx_strand_id
1 'polypeptide(L)'
;MNAVRTHQASALRPLQAPRPRPTALTGTAAADSQVKARRLADLRSQKPSAPTGGQNPTLTSQAESARAGLGEAYELKKPVTLKDGVTVVKNADLSDGSGLYEMNVAGQKVGVRFDKGMDAGQKLPQLAGYIERTPEHLRKELSFINFHNGANPKDEEIAKKFGVEEFQTWATADDNVINVYHGGKYFGQREFDHEVGHLVGARRSGHDDLVDWINLRHDPSNTPVGWGARKAYDHKEVSEYGTHSLSEDFAESYADYMHARRQGPEALRAFGQKFPSRAALLERIVDKGDTR
;
A
#
# COMPACT_ATOMS: atom_id res chain seq x y z
N MET A 1 -48.50 -7.74 -75.29
CA MET A 1 -47.31 -8.52 -75.68
C MET A 1 -46.40 -8.60 -74.47
N ASN A 2 -46.49 -9.69 -73.72
CA ASN A 2 -45.65 -10.03 -72.57
C ASN A 2 -44.58 -11.01 -73.06
N ALA A 3 -43.31 -10.70 -72.82
CA ALA A 3 -42.20 -11.61 -73.08
C ALA A 3 -41.49 -11.95 -71.77
N VAL A 4 -41.64 -13.22 -71.41
CA VAL A 4 -41.02 -13.99 -70.33
C VAL A 4 -39.54 -14.26 -70.64
N ARG A 5 -38.66 -14.12 -69.65
CA ARG A 5 -37.37 -14.85 -69.51
C ARG A 5 -36.99 -14.90 -68.02
N THR A 6 -37.41 -15.97 -67.32
CA THR A 6 -36.65 -17.18 -66.96
C THR A 6 -35.50 -16.97 -65.95
N HIS A 7 -35.80 -17.42 -64.73
CA HIS A 7 -34.90 -17.63 -63.60
C HIS A 7 -33.75 -18.59 -63.96
N GLN A 8 -32.52 -18.23 -63.57
CA GLN A 8 -31.43 -19.19 -63.36
C GLN A 8 -31.21 -19.39 -61.86
N ALA A 9 -31.29 -20.66 -61.47
CA ALA A 9 -31.01 -21.15 -60.13
C ALA A 9 -29.52 -21.01 -59.79
N SER A 10 -29.19 -20.34 -58.69
CA SER A 10 -27.86 -20.40 -58.09
C SER A 10 -27.78 -21.62 -57.17
N ALA A 11 -26.87 -22.53 -57.51
CA ALA A 11 -26.58 -23.73 -56.76
C ALA A 11 -26.01 -23.40 -55.36
N LEU A 12 -26.55 -24.10 -54.36
CA LEU A 12 -26.06 -24.14 -52.98
C LEU A 12 -24.61 -24.65 -52.92
N ARG A 13 -23.70 -23.88 -52.32
CA ARG A 13 -22.37 -24.36 -51.93
C ARG A 13 -22.48 -25.22 -50.66
N PRO A 14 -21.81 -26.37 -50.57
CA PRO A 14 -21.79 -27.18 -49.36
C PRO A 14 -20.93 -26.52 -48.26
N LEU A 15 -21.45 -26.54 -47.03
CA LEU A 15 -20.75 -26.19 -45.80
C LEU A 15 -19.50 -27.08 -45.62
N GLN A 16 -18.32 -26.47 -45.62
CA GLN A 16 -17.09 -27.15 -45.19
C GLN A 16 -17.10 -27.32 -43.67
N ALA A 17 -16.92 -28.56 -43.20
CA ALA A 17 -16.73 -28.87 -41.79
C ALA A 17 -15.44 -28.22 -41.24
N PRO A 18 -15.42 -27.75 -39.98
CA PRO A 18 -14.23 -27.15 -39.38
C PRO A 18 -13.12 -28.19 -39.20
N ARG A 19 -11.90 -27.82 -39.59
CA ARG A 19 -10.69 -28.65 -39.39
C ARG A 19 -10.35 -28.76 -37.90
N PRO A 20 -9.93 -29.93 -37.39
CA PRO A 20 -9.44 -30.06 -36.02
C PRO A 20 -8.10 -29.33 -35.85
N ARG A 21 -7.96 -28.59 -34.74
CA ARG A 21 -6.69 -27.97 -34.31
C ARG A 21 -5.67 -29.05 -33.92
N PRO A 22 -4.37 -28.84 -34.18
CA PRO A 22 -3.32 -29.73 -33.70
C PRO A 22 -3.17 -29.61 -32.18
N THR A 23 -3.18 -30.76 -31.51
CA THR A 23 -2.94 -30.90 -30.08
C THR A 23 -1.44 -30.75 -29.82
N ALA A 24 -1.02 -29.61 -29.26
CA ALA A 24 0.29 -29.46 -28.64
C ALA A 24 0.13 -29.60 -27.12
N LEU A 25 0.25 -30.84 -26.62
CA LEU A 25 0.45 -31.16 -25.22
C LEU A 25 1.87 -31.69 -25.10
N THR A 26 2.78 -30.91 -24.51
CA THR A 26 3.93 -31.31 -23.67
C THR A 26 4.85 -30.09 -23.53
N GLY A 27 4.74 -29.37 -22.41
CA GLY A 27 5.68 -28.27 -22.11
C GLY A 27 5.31 -27.32 -20.97
N THR A 28 4.05 -27.30 -20.51
CA THR A 28 3.59 -26.30 -19.54
C THR A 28 3.83 -26.68 -18.08
N ALA A 29 3.71 -27.96 -17.71
CA ALA A 29 3.81 -28.36 -16.29
C ALA A 29 5.22 -28.17 -15.69
N ALA A 30 6.29 -28.37 -16.47
CA ALA A 30 7.66 -28.21 -15.98
C ALA A 30 8.08 -26.72 -15.89
N ALA A 31 7.62 -25.89 -16.84
CA ALA A 31 7.85 -24.44 -16.81
C ALA A 31 7.04 -23.76 -15.69
N ASP A 32 5.77 -24.13 -15.51
CA ASP A 32 4.93 -23.63 -14.42
C ASP A 32 5.45 -24.07 -13.05
N SER A 33 5.99 -25.29 -12.94
CA SER A 33 6.59 -25.78 -11.69
C SER A 33 7.90 -25.08 -11.35
N GLN A 34 8.71 -24.70 -12.35
CA GLN A 34 9.93 -23.92 -12.12
C GLN A 34 9.65 -22.45 -11.80
N VAL A 35 8.62 -21.85 -12.41
CA VAL A 35 8.14 -20.49 -12.07
C VAL A 35 7.55 -20.48 -10.65
N LYS A 36 6.77 -21.51 -10.28
CA LYS A 36 6.21 -21.66 -8.94
C LYS A 36 7.28 -21.95 -7.88
N ALA A 37 8.29 -22.75 -8.20
CA ALA A 37 9.41 -23.04 -7.29
C ALA A 37 10.36 -21.83 -7.09
N ARG A 38 10.59 -21.01 -8.13
CA ARG A 38 11.30 -19.73 -7.99
C ARG A 38 10.50 -18.73 -7.15
N ARG A 39 9.19 -18.59 -7.43
CA ARG A 39 8.26 -17.80 -6.59
C ARG A 39 8.30 -18.20 -5.11
N LEU A 40 8.37 -19.49 -4.78
CA LEU A 40 8.45 -19.98 -3.39
C LEU A 40 9.80 -19.72 -2.71
N ALA A 41 10.90 -19.73 -3.44
CA ALA A 41 12.24 -19.48 -2.88
C ALA A 41 12.47 -18.00 -2.56
N ASP A 42 11.86 -17.10 -3.33
CA ASP A 42 11.99 -15.65 -3.17
C ASP A 42 11.13 -15.11 -2.01
N LEU A 43 9.96 -15.71 -1.75
CA LEU A 43 9.14 -15.46 -0.55
C LEU A 43 9.88 -15.75 0.77
N ARG A 44 10.73 -16.78 0.78
CA ARG A 44 11.57 -17.14 1.95
C ARG A 44 12.78 -16.22 2.12
N SER A 45 13.17 -15.48 1.08
CA SER A 45 14.44 -14.76 1.04
C SER A 45 14.29 -13.24 1.21
N GLN A 46 13.07 -12.71 1.14
CA GLN A 46 12.81 -11.27 1.26
C GLN A 46 12.65 -10.84 2.71
N LYS A 47 13.77 -10.97 3.43
CA LYS A 47 14.14 -10.02 4.47
C LYS A 47 13.85 -8.61 3.92
N PRO A 48 13.17 -7.71 4.66
CA PRO A 48 13.01 -6.33 4.22
C PRO A 48 14.38 -5.83 3.79
N SER A 49 14.41 -5.05 2.69
CA SER A 49 15.64 -4.39 2.26
C SER A 49 16.25 -3.78 3.51
N ALA A 50 17.45 -4.23 3.89
CA ALA A 50 18.11 -3.75 5.09
C ALA A 50 17.99 -2.23 5.06
N PRO A 51 17.60 -1.57 6.17
CA PRO A 51 17.49 -0.13 6.15
C PRO A 51 18.84 0.35 5.61
N THR A 52 18.84 1.09 4.50
CA THR A 52 19.98 1.93 4.16
C THR A 52 19.99 3.05 5.20
N GLY A 53 20.30 2.63 6.42
CA GLY A 53 20.43 3.42 7.61
C GLY A 53 21.82 4.00 7.62
N GLY A 54 21.96 5.14 6.96
CA GLY A 54 22.66 6.20 7.67
C GLY A 54 21.80 6.52 8.88
N GLN A 55 22.21 6.07 10.07
CA GLN A 55 21.68 6.65 11.31
C GLN A 55 21.91 8.16 11.19
N ASN A 56 20.86 8.91 10.91
CA ASN A 56 20.96 10.34 10.76
C ASN A 56 21.23 10.88 12.19
N PRO A 57 22.43 11.41 12.51
CA PRO A 57 22.82 11.72 13.89
C PRO A 57 21.83 12.68 14.57
N THR A 58 21.19 13.52 13.74
CA THR A 58 20.14 14.47 14.10
C THR A 58 18.84 13.81 14.61
N LEU A 59 18.49 12.60 14.17
CA LEU A 59 17.30 11.87 14.66
C LEU A 59 17.56 11.20 16.01
N THR A 60 18.79 10.74 16.26
CA THR A 60 19.18 10.07 17.51
C THR A 60 19.17 11.05 18.68
N SER A 61 19.75 12.25 18.51
CA SER A 61 19.74 13.30 19.55
C SER A 61 18.33 13.87 19.79
N GLN A 62 17.47 13.88 18.77
CA GLN A 62 16.06 14.28 18.90
C GLN A 62 15.24 13.28 19.69
N ALA A 63 15.45 11.98 19.47
CA ALA A 63 14.80 10.91 20.22
C ALA A 63 15.17 10.93 21.71
N GLU A 64 16.43 11.22 22.05
CA GLU A 64 16.89 11.28 23.45
C GLU A 64 16.31 12.47 24.22
N SER A 65 16.26 13.67 23.62
CA SER A 65 15.64 14.84 24.28
C SER A 65 14.12 14.69 24.41
N ALA A 66 13.46 14.10 23.41
CA ALA A 66 12.04 13.80 23.46
C ALA A 66 11.74 12.76 24.54
N ARG A 67 12.58 11.72 24.69
CA ARG A 67 12.37 10.64 25.68
C ARG A 67 12.37 11.15 27.13
N ALA A 68 13.26 12.08 27.47
CA ALA A 68 13.31 12.66 28.82
C ALA A 68 12.07 13.52 29.13
N GLY A 69 11.62 14.37 28.19
CA GLY A 69 10.44 15.20 28.38
C GLY A 69 9.12 14.43 28.30
N LEU A 70 9.07 13.34 27.54
CA LEU A 70 7.89 12.47 27.40
C LEU A 70 7.66 11.64 28.67
N GLY A 71 8.70 11.12 29.32
CA GLY A 71 8.57 10.31 30.52
C GLY A 71 7.80 11.01 31.66
N GLU A 72 8.23 12.22 32.04
CA GLU A 72 7.59 12.99 33.12
C GLU A 72 6.19 13.50 32.74
N ALA A 73 6.00 13.92 31.50
CA ALA A 73 4.72 14.44 31.05
C ALA A 73 3.65 13.36 30.84
N TYR A 74 4.05 12.12 30.53
CA TYR A 74 3.16 10.97 30.44
C TYR A 74 2.60 10.55 31.79
N GLU A 75 3.40 10.59 32.85
CA GLU A 75 2.89 10.35 34.21
C GLU A 75 1.87 11.41 34.63
N LEU A 76 2.06 12.66 34.17
CA LEU A 76 1.19 13.79 34.50
C LEU A 76 0.02 14.00 33.52
N LYS A 77 -0.13 13.15 32.48
CA LYS A 77 -1.09 13.31 31.37
C LYS A 77 -1.10 14.71 30.75
N LYS A 78 0.05 15.39 30.74
CA LYS A 78 0.18 16.72 30.16
C LYS A 78 0.51 16.61 28.67
N PRO A 79 0.02 17.53 27.83
CA PRO A 79 0.48 17.63 26.46
C PRO A 79 1.99 17.87 26.42
N VAL A 80 2.69 17.09 25.60
CA VAL A 80 4.09 17.30 25.26
C VAL A 80 4.16 17.90 23.88
N THR A 81 4.93 18.98 23.73
CA THR A 81 5.24 19.52 22.41
C THR A 81 6.57 18.93 21.97
N LEU A 82 6.52 18.11 20.92
CA LEU A 82 7.70 17.67 20.20
C LEU A 82 8.21 18.81 19.29
N LYS A 83 9.31 18.56 18.60
CA LYS A 83 9.84 19.50 17.60
C LYS A 83 8.78 19.79 16.52
N ASP A 84 8.85 20.99 15.94
CA ASP A 84 8.01 21.43 14.81
C ASP A 84 6.51 21.60 15.17
N GLY A 85 6.22 21.80 16.47
CA GLY A 85 4.87 22.14 16.96
C GLY A 85 3.93 20.95 17.08
N VAL A 86 4.42 19.72 16.87
CA VAL A 86 3.66 18.49 17.09
C VAL A 86 3.33 18.35 18.56
N THR A 87 2.05 18.18 18.90
CA THR A 87 1.64 17.94 20.28
C THR A 87 1.23 16.49 20.47
N VAL A 88 1.61 15.90 21.59
CA VAL A 88 1.29 14.52 21.96
C VAL A 88 0.67 14.53 23.34
N VAL A 89 -0.48 13.88 23.49
CA VAL A 89 -1.15 13.70 24.76
C VAL A 89 -1.29 12.22 25.04
N LYS A 90 -0.89 11.77 26.24
CA LYS A 90 -1.23 10.43 26.72
C LYS A 90 -2.65 10.46 27.27
N ASN A 91 -3.58 9.81 26.56
CA ASN A 91 -5.00 9.80 26.91
C ASN A 91 -5.27 8.82 28.06
N ALA A 92 -4.76 7.60 27.96
CA ALA A 92 -5.04 6.55 28.93
C ALA A 92 -3.96 5.47 28.95
N ASP A 93 -3.84 4.81 30.10
CA ASP A 93 -3.36 3.43 30.17
C ASP A 93 -4.61 2.54 30.16
N LEU A 94 -4.65 1.59 29.23
CA LEU A 94 -5.74 0.63 29.14
C LEU A 94 -5.57 -0.46 30.20
N SER A 95 -6.66 -1.18 30.51
CA SER A 95 -6.66 -2.23 31.53
C SER A 95 -5.70 -3.39 31.22
N ASP A 96 -5.35 -3.59 29.95
CA ASP A 96 -4.36 -4.57 29.48
C ASP A 96 -2.90 -4.07 29.61
N GLY A 97 -2.71 -2.84 30.09
CA GLY A 97 -1.40 -2.18 30.21
C GLY A 97 -0.90 -1.54 28.92
N SER A 98 -1.70 -1.49 27.85
CA SER A 98 -1.39 -0.73 26.64
C SER A 98 -1.50 0.77 26.89
N GLY A 99 -0.65 1.55 26.23
CA GLY A 99 -0.73 3.01 26.26
C GLY A 99 -1.51 3.56 25.07
N LEU A 100 -2.43 4.48 25.32
CA LEU A 100 -3.18 5.22 24.31
C LEU A 100 -2.75 6.69 24.28
N TYR A 101 -2.39 7.15 23.09
CA TYR A 101 -1.90 8.49 22.82
C TYR A 101 -2.73 9.14 21.70
N GLU A 102 -2.83 10.47 21.73
CA GLU A 102 -3.29 11.28 20.60
C GLU A 102 -2.15 12.20 20.19
N MET A 103 -1.82 12.20 18.90
CA MET A 103 -0.88 13.11 18.30
C MET A 103 -1.63 14.15 17.48
N ASN A 104 -1.24 15.42 17.58
CA ASN A 104 -1.63 16.47 16.66
C ASN A 104 -0.40 16.87 15.83
N VAL A 105 -0.42 16.49 14.55
CA VAL A 105 0.65 16.76 13.59
C VAL A 105 0.11 17.70 12.53
N ALA A 106 0.59 18.94 12.53
CA ALA A 106 0.16 19.97 11.58
C ALA A 106 -1.37 20.11 11.45
N GLY A 107 -2.08 20.09 12.59
CA GLY A 107 -3.54 20.22 12.66
C GLY A 107 -4.31 18.91 12.52
N GLN A 108 -3.67 17.82 12.10
CA GLN A 108 -4.30 16.49 12.02
C GLN A 108 -4.16 15.73 13.33
N LYS A 109 -5.28 15.24 13.87
CA LYS A 109 -5.28 14.32 15.01
C LYS A 109 -5.14 12.87 14.53
N VAL A 110 -4.20 12.14 15.14
CA VAL A 110 -3.97 10.70 14.91
C VAL A 110 -3.86 10.01 16.26
N GLY A 111 -4.69 9.00 16.49
CA GLY A 111 -4.56 8.15 17.68
C GLY A 111 -3.43 7.14 17.50
N VAL A 112 -2.68 6.88 18.57
CA VAL A 112 -1.61 5.87 18.57
C VAL A 112 -1.75 5.00 19.79
N ARG A 113 -1.82 3.69 19.58
CA ARG A 113 -1.80 2.69 20.65
C ARG A 113 -0.50 1.91 20.59
N PHE A 114 0.09 1.69 21.77
CA PHE A 114 1.21 0.78 21.95
C PHE A 114 0.83 -0.32 22.92
N ASP A 115 1.08 -1.58 22.55
CA ASP A 115 0.99 -2.70 23.48
C ASP A 115 1.85 -2.48 24.73
N LYS A 116 1.49 -3.18 25.80
CA LYS A 116 2.20 -3.16 27.08
C LYS A 116 3.71 -3.37 26.89
N GLY A 117 4.51 -2.51 27.52
CA GLY A 117 5.96 -2.61 27.56
C GLY A 117 6.70 -2.03 26.35
N MET A 118 5.99 -1.49 25.36
CA MET A 118 6.62 -0.80 24.23
C MET A 118 7.07 0.62 24.60
N ASP A 119 8.22 1.04 24.05
CA ASP A 119 8.75 2.40 24.25
C ASP A 119 8.10 3.40 23.29
N ALA A 120 6.99 3.99 23.75
CA ALA A 120 6.30 5.06 23.03
C ALA A 120 7.18 6.31 22.84
N GLY A 121 8.08 6.60 23.79
CA GLY A 121 8.95 7.77 23.77
C GLY A 121 9.89 7.80 22.57
N GLN A 122 10.39 6.64 22.15
CA GLN A 122 11.21 6.51 20.95
C GLN A 122 10.39 6.59 19.65
N LYS A 123 9.20 5.97 19.62
CA LYS A 123 8.43 5.78 18.38
C LYS A 123 7.58 7.00 17.99
N LEU A 124 7.03 7.73 18.96
CA LEU A 124 6.13 8.86 18.68
C LEU A 124 6.80 9.99 17.89
N PRO A 125 8.06 10.41 18.18
CA PRO A 125 8.75 11.39 17.34
C PRO A 125 9.00 10.91 15.90
N GLN A 126 9.27 9.62 15.71
CA GLN A 126 9.46 9.04 14.37
C GLN A 126 8.15 9.08 13.58
N LEU A 127 7.05 8.65 14.20
CA LEU A 127 5.71 8.68 13.62
C LEU A 127 5.27 10.10 13.25
N ALA A 128 5.55 11.08 14.11
CA ALA A 128 5.26 12.48 13.83
C ALA A 128 5.88 12.92 12.51
N GLY A 129 7.17 12.63 12.32
CA GLY A 129 7.88 12.93 11.09
C GLY A 129 7.39 12.13 9.89
N TYR A 130 6.80 10.94 10.09
CA TYR A 130 6.20 10.18 8.99
C TYR A 130 4.90 10.81 8.53
N ILE A 131 4.00 11.13 9.48
CA ILE A 131 2.68 11.75 9.23
C ILE A 131 2.84 13.14 8.61
N GLU A 132 3.78 13.94 9.10
CA GLU A 132 4.02 15.29 8.58
C GLU A 132 4.40 15.28 7.09
N ARG A 133 5.13 14.25 6.63
CA ARG A 133 5.54 14.09 5.24
C ARG A 133 4.42 13.66 4.31
N THR A 134 3.31 13.13 4.83
CA THR A 134 2.10 12.88 4.05
C THR A 134 1.47 14.23 3.64
N PRO A 135 1.04 14.42 2.38
CA PRO A 135 0.38 15.66 1.95
C PRO A 135 -0.86 15.95 2.80
N GLU A 136 -1.07 17.23 3.14
CA GLU A 136 -2.10 17.68 4.08
C GLU A 136 -3.50 17.12 3.77
N HIS A 137 -3.93 17.18 2.51
CA HIS A 137 -5.24 16.71 2.08
C HIS A 137 -5.41 15.19 2.15
N LEU A 138 -4.32 14.43 2.27
CA LEU A 138 -4.32 12.97 2.42
C LEU A 138 -4.14 12.53 3.87
N ARG A 139 -3.67 13.40 4.78
CA ARG A 139 -3.48 13.03 6.20
C ARG A 139 -4.78 12.59 6.88
N LYS A 140 -5.92 13.11 6.42
CA LYS A 140 -7.26 12.73 6.89
C LYS A 140 -7.60 11.25 6.63
N GLU A 141 -6.88 10.59 5.73
CA GLU A 141 -7.06 9.16 5.47
C GLU A 141 -6.46 8.29 6.58
N LEU A 142 -5.71 8.89 7.53
CA LEU A 142 -5.14 8.19 8.68
C LEU A 142 -5.77 8.72 9.98
N SER A 143 -6.50 7.84 10.67
CA SER A 143 -7.11 8.13 11.96
C SER A 143 -6.32 7.52 13.12
N PHE A 144 -5.73 6.34 12.92
CA PHE A 144 -5.16 5.58 14.03
C PHE A 144 -3.98 4.68 13.62
N ILE A 145 -3.03 4.49 14.55
CA ILE A 145 -1.93 3.52 14.40
C ILE A 145 -1.86 2.62 15.64
N ASN A 146 -1.95 1.30 15.46
CA ASN A 146 -1.80 0.31 16.52
C ASN A 146 -0.44 -0.38 16.40
N PHE A 147 0.34 -0.40 17.48
CA PHE A 147 1.55 -1.19 17.57
C PHE A 147 1.34 -2.41 18.45
N HIS A 148 1.55 -3.58 17.85
CA HIS A 148 1.43 -4.89 18.47
C HIS A 148 2.81 -5.48 18.72
N ASN A 149 3.02 -6.11 19.88
CA ASN A 149 4.26 -6.84 20.15
C ASN A 149 4.35 -8.16 19.35
N GLY A 150 3.19 -8.79 19.13
CA GLY A 150 3.06 -10.09 18.47
C GLY A 150 3.04 -10.04 16.94
N ALA A 151 2.99 -11.22 16.34
CA ALA A 151 2.76 -11.41 14.90
C ALA A 151 1.32 -11.05 14.52
N ASN A 152 1.06 -10.86 13.22
CA ASN A 152 -0.30 -10.72 12.74
C ASN A 152 -1.04 -12.06 12.93
N PRO A 153 -2.18 -12.09 13.65
CA PRO A 153 -2.93 -13.32 13.88
C PRO A 153 -3.45 -13.98 12.59
N LYS A 154 -3.48 -13.25 11.46
CA LYS A 154 -3.90 -13.75 10.16
C LYS A 154 -2.75 -14.30 9.30
N ASP A 155 -1.50 -14.24 9.76
CA ASP A 155 -0.34 -14.67 8.96
C ASP A 155 -0.45 -16.12 8.48
N GLU A 156 -0.93 -17.04 9.33
CA GLU A 156 -1.09 -18.45 8.95
C GLU A 156 -2.17 -18.65 7.89
N GLU A 157 -3.27 -17.89 7.96
CA GLU A 157 -4.33 -17.92 6.96
C GLU A 157 -3.83 -17.38 5.62
N ILE A 158 -3.11 -16.25 5.65
CA ILE A 158 -2.54 -15.60 4.48
C ILE A 158 -1.50 -16.52 3.83
N ALA A 159 -0.60 -17.10 4.63
CA ALA A 159 0.36 -18.12 4.21
C ALA A 159 -0.31 -19.25 3.42
N LYS A 160 -1.39 -19.83 3.96
CA LYS A 160 -2.16 -20.90 3.29
C LYS A 160 -2.82 -20.42 2.00
N LYS A 161 -3.44 -19.23 2.03
CA LYS A 161 -4.12 -18.63 0.87
C LYS A 161 -3.18 -18.43 -0.31
N PHE A 162 -1.95 -18.01 -0.05
CA PHE A 162 -0.96 -17.71 -1.09
C PHE A 162 0.05 -18.85 -1.33
N GLY A 163 -0.03 -19.95 -0.57
CA GLY A 163 0.88 -21.08 -0.70
C GLY A 163 2.33 -20.74 -0.33
N VAL A 164 2.48 -19.86 0.67
CA VAL A 164 3.76 -19.34 1.14
C VAL A 164 4.04 -19.91 2.53
N GLU A 165 5.13 -20.64 2.69
CA GLU A 165 5.60 -21.01 4.02
C GLU A 165 6.28 -19.82 4.69
N GLU A 166 6.04 -19.62 5.98
CA GLU A 166 6.67 -18.57 6.81
C GLU A 166 6.31 -17.12 6.44
N PHE A 167 5.12 -16.89 5.86
CA PHE A 167 4.62 -15.53 5.63
C PHE A 167 4.55 -14.73 6.94
N GLN A 168 5.07 -13.51 6.93
CA GLN A 168 5.04 -12.60 8.06
C GLN A 168 4.59 -11.22 7.61
N THR A 169 3.54 -10.70 8.24
CA THR A 169 3.07 -9.34 7.98
C THR A 169 3.73 -8.36 8.94
N TRP A 170 4.36 -7.31 8.41
CA TRP A 170 4.96 -6.25 9.24
C TRP A 170 3.97 -5.15 9.58
N ALA A 171 3.07 -4.82 8.65
CA ALA A 171 1.98 -3.89 8.87
C ALA A 171 0.80 -4.20 7.94
N THR A 172 -0.37 -3.70 8.31
CA THR A 172 -1.58 -3.70 7.48
C THR A 172 -2.31 -2.38 7.63
N ALA A 173 -3.08 -2.01 6.61
CA ALA A 173 -3.95 -0.86 6.66
C ALA A 173 -5.37 -1.20 6.21
N ASP A 174 -6.34 -0.77 7.01
CA ASP A 174 -7.77 -0.89 6.72
C ASP A 174 -8.56 0.14 7.54
N ASP A 175 -9.72 0.60 7.06
CA ASP A 175 -10.62 1.52 7.78
C ASP A 175 -9.92 2.74 8.44
N ASN A 176 -9.01 3.39 7.72
CA ASN A 176 -8.20 4.53 8.20
C ASN A 176 -7.27 4.19 9.40
N VAL A 177 -7.00 2.91 9.64
CA VAL A 177 -6.14 2.40 10.71
C VAL A 177 -4.95 1.64 10.12
N ILE A 178 -3.77 1.91 10.66
CA ILE A 178 -2.57 1.10 10.40
C ILE A 178 -2.31 0.21 11.60
N ASN A 179 -2.15 -1.10 11.39
CA ASN A 179 -1.69 -2.04 12.40
C ASN A 179 -0.25 -2.42 12.10
N VAL A 180 0.63 -2.30 13.08
CA VAL A 180 2.06 -2.59 12.98
C VAL A 180 2.38 -3.74 13.93
N TYR A 181 3.04 -4.78 13.42
CA TYR A 181 3.32 -6.01 14.16
C TYR A 181 4.79 -6.13 14.57
N HIS A 182 5.09 -7.13 15.39
CA HIS A 182 6.45 -7.47 15.83
C HIS A 182 7.18 -6.29 16.50
N GLY A 183 6.46 -5.50 17.30
CA GLY A 183 6.96 -4.31 17.97
C GLY A 183 7.36 -3.17 17.01
N GLY A 184 6.97 -3.25 15.74
CA GLY A 184 7.36 -2.31 14.70
C GLY A 184 8.87 -2.25 14.47
N LYS A 185 9.54 -3.40 14.56
CA LYS A 185 11.01 -3.51 14.37
C LYS A 185 11.47 -3.03 12.99
N TYR A 186 10.66 -3.26 11.95
CA TYR A 186 10.97 -2.89 10.57
C TYR A 186 10.03 -1.82 10.01
N PHE A 187 9.28 -1.13 10.89
CA PHE A 187 8.33 -0.11 10.47
C PHE A 187 9.03 1.24 10.26
N GLY A 188 9.52 1.48 9.05
CA GLY A 188 10.15 2.71 8.62
C GLY A 188 9.21 3.65 7.87
N GLN A 189 9.75 4.75 7.36
CA GLN A 189 9.00 5.71 6.54
C GLN A 189 8.41 5.06 5.27
N ARG A 190 9.14 4.13 4.63
CA ARG A 190 8.65 3.49 3.40
C ARG A 190 7.46 2.59 3.70
N GLU A 191 7.54 1.79 4.76
CA GLU A 191 6.44 0.92 5.20
C GLU A 191 5.24 1.78 5.61
N PHE A 192 5.45 2.88 6.33
CA PHE A 192 4.39 3.83 6.62
C PHE A 192 3.74 4.40 5.36
N ASP A 193 4.55 4.85 4.38
CA ASP A 193 4.02 5.38 3.11
C ASP A 193 3.25 4.30 2.34
N HIS A 194 3.71 3.05 2.35
CA HIS A 194 3.02 1.91 1.74
C HIS A 194 1.64 1.71 2.36
N GLU A 195 1.55 1.67 3.70
CA GLU A 195 0.28 1.51 4.40
C GLU A 195 -0.67 2.71 4.18
N VAL A 196 -0.14 3.94 4.17
CA VAL A 196 -0.92 5.12 3.76
C VAL A 196 -1.38 5.01 2.31
N GLY A 197 -0.59 4.41 1.43
CA GLY A 197 -0.96 4.08 0.05
C GLY A 197 -2.22 3.21 -0.01
N HIS A 198 -2.35 2.18 0.83
CA HIS A 198 -3.59 1.40 0.92
C HIS A 198 -4.78 2.26 1.39
N LEU A 199 -4.59 3.14 2.37
CA LEU A 199 -5.66 4.02 2.87
C LEU A 199 -6.11 5.05 1.81
N VAL A 200 -5.16 5.63 1.08
CA VAL A 200 -5.44 6.59 -0.01
C VAL A 200 -6.06 5.87 -1.22
N GLY A 201 -5.68 4.63 -1.46
CA GLY A 201 -6.18 3.83 -2.59
C GLY A 201 -7.54 3.22 -2.33
N ALA A 202 -7.91 3.00 -1.07
CA ALA A 202 -9.16 2.38 -0.69
C ALA A 202 -10.37 3.18 -1.19
N ARG A 203 -11.16 2.57 -2.09
CA ARG A 203 -12.49 3.09 -2.43
C ARG A 203 -13.40 2.83 -1.23
N ARG A 204 -13.91 3.88 -0.60
CA ARG A 204 -14.78 3.75 0.56
C ARG A 204 -16.12 3.15 0.11
N SER A 205 -16.40 1.93 0.53
CA SER A 205 -17.66 1.25 0.22
C SER A 205 -18.81 1.97 0.94
N GLY A 206 -19.60 2.73 0.20
CA GLY A 206 -20.88 3.21 0.74
C GLY A 206 -21.61 4.30 -0.03
N HIS A 207 -20.93 5.24 -0.68
CA HIS A 207 -21.62 6.44 -1.20
C HIS A 207 -21.09 7.04 -2.49
N ASP A 208 -20.01 6.51 -3.05
CA ASP A 208 -19.44 7.09 -4.26
C ASP A 208 -20.10 6.50 -5.51
N ASP A 209 -20.25 7.37 -6.50
CA ASP A 209 -21.19 7.40 -7.60
C ASP A 209 -21.35 6.13 -8.49
N LEU A 210 -22.26 6.21 -9.46
CA LEU A 210 -22.47 5.15 -10.47
C LEU A 210 -21.17 4.82 -11.24
N VAL A 211 -20.23 5.77 -11.35
CA VAL A 211 -18.96 5.58 -12.04
C VAL A 211 -18.05 4.66 -11.21
N ASP A 212 -17.99 4.85 -9.90
CA ASP A 212 -17.24 3.99 -8.98
C ASP A 212 -17.82 2.57 -8.92
N TRP A 213 -19.14 2.41 -9.02
CA TRP A 213 -19.75 1.08 -9.14
C TRP A 213 -19.40 0.37 -10.46
N ILE A 214 -19.39 1.07 -11.60
CA ILE A 214 -18.95 0.52 -12.88
C ILE A 214 -17.45 0.16 -12.80
N ASN A 215 -16.64 1.01 -12.19
CA ASN A 215 -15.20 0.80 -12.04
C ASN A 215 -14.86 -0.34 -11.06
N LEU A 216 -15.65 -0.55 -10.00
CA LEU A 216 -15.52 -1.69 -9.08
C LEU A 216 -15.76 -3.04 -9.79
N ARG A 217 -16.64 -3.07 -10.81
CA ARG A 217 -16.83 -4.27 -11.64
C ARG A 217 -15.63 -4.59 -12.54
N HIS A 218 -14.81 -3.59 -12.86
CA HIS A 218 -13.66 -3.73 -13.76
C HIS A 218 -12.31 -3.79 -13.02
N ASP A 219 -12.24 -3.22 -11.82
CA ASP A 219 -11.08 -3.21 -10.93
C ASP A 219 -11.57 -3.40 -9.48
N PRO A 220 -11.70 -4.65 -9.00
CA PRO A 220 -12.29 -4.96 -7.70
C PRO A 220 -11.34 -4.70 -6.52
N SER A 221 -10.22 -4.03 -6.75
CA SER A 221 -9.19 -3.78 -5.74
C SER A 221 -9.39 -2.43 -5.04
N ASN A 222 -8.90 -2.32 -3.81
CA ASN A 222 -8.79 -1.07 -3.05
C ASN A 222 -7.75 -0.13 -3.69
N THR A 223 -8.03 0.33 -4.92
CA THR A 223 -7.17 1.24 -5.69
C THR A 223 -7.96 2.38 -6.32
N PRO A 224 -7.29 3.51 -6.65
CA PRO A 224 -7.95 4.60 -7.35
C PRO A 224 -8.52 4.17 -8.70
N VAL A 225 -9.51 4.93 -9.19
CA VAL A 225 -10.14 4.68 -10.49
C VAL A 225 -9.10 4.68 -11.62
N GLY A 226 -9.15 3.65 -12.46
CA GLY A 226 -8.28 3.50 -13.62
C GLY A 226 -6.86 3.02 -13.30
N TRP A 227 -6.55 2.64 -12.05
CA TRP A 227 -5.22 2.15 -11.70
C TRP A 227 -4.79 0.91 -12.51
N GLY A 228 -5.66 -0.11 -12.62
CA GLY A 228 -5.36 -1.30 -13.42
C GLY A 228 -4.98 -1.01 -14.87
N ALA A 229 -5.65 -0.05 -15.52
CA ALA A 229 -5.33 0.36 -16.89
C ALA A 229 -3.96 1.05 -16.99
N ARG A 230 -3.58 1.85 -15.99
CA ARG A 230 -2.28 2.53 -15.93
C ARG A 230 -1.13 1.57 -15.67
N LYS A 231 -1.31 0.63 -14.74
CA LYS A 231 -0.38 -0.50 -14.54
C LYS A 231 -0.17 -1.26 -15.84
N ALA A 232 -1.26 -1.58 -16.55
CA ALA A 232 -1.19 -2.29 -17.82
C ALA A 232 -0.44 -1.51 -18.89
N TYR A 233 -0.61 -0.18 -18.96
CA TYR A 233 0.08 0.69 -19.90
C TYR A 233 1.59 0.77 -19.65
N ASP A 234 2.03 0.85 -18.39
CA ASP A 234 3.45 1.03 -18.08
C ASP A 234 4.28 -0.24 -18.33
N HIS A 235 3.65 -1.41 -18.47
CA HIS A 235 4.27 -2.71 -18.76
C HIS A 235 5.46 -3.08 -17.84
N LYS A 236 5.49 -2.52 -16.63
CA LYS A 236 6.57 -2.71 -15.66
C LYS A 236 6.00 -2.94 -14.28
N GLU A 237 6.69 -3.77 -13.51
CA GLU A 237 6.39 -4.03 -12.11
C GLU A 237 7.07 -2.95 -11.26
N VAL A 238 6.35 -2.44 -10.26
CA VAL A 238 6.92 -1.47 -9.31
C VAL A 238 7.93 -2.17 -8.38
N SER A 239 7.51 -3.32 -7.87
CA SER A 239 8.29 -4.26 -7.07
C SER A 239 7.71 -5.65 -7.25
N GLU A 240 8.43 -6.68 -6.82
CA GLU A 240 7.93 -8.06 -6.83
C GLU A 240 6.67 -8.19 -5.96
N TYR A 241 6.65 -7.53 -4.80
CA TYR A 241 5.48 -7.49 -3.92
C TYR A 241 4.25 -6.83 -4.59
N GLY A 242 4.46 -5.74 -5.33
CA GLY A 242 3.42 -5.07 -6.12
C GLY A 242 2.82 -5.92 -7.25
N THR A 243 3.37 -7.10 -7.56
CA THR A 243 2.79 -8.00 -8.55
C THR A 243 1.61 -8.81 -8.01
N HIS A 244 1.47 -8.92 -6.68
CA HIS A 244 0.51 -9.80 -6.03
C HIS A 244 -0.94 -9.34 -6.16
N SER A 245 -1.18 -8.03 -6.14
CA SER A 245 -2.49 -7.45 -6.38
C SER A 245 -2.39 -6.04 -6.94
N LEU A 246 -3.50 -5.51 -7.45
CA LEU A 246 -3.57 -4.12 -7.85
C LEU A 246 -3.43 -3.17 -6.64
N SER A 247 -3.95 -3.55 -5.47
CA SER A 247 -3.80 -2.81 -4.21
C SER A 247 -2.33 -2.68 -3.81
N GLU A 248 -1.60 -3.79 -3.83
CA GLU A 248 -0.17 -3.79 -3.51
C GLU A 248 0.65 -3.01 -4.53
N ASP A 249 0.31 -3.12 -5.83
CA ASP A 249 0.95 -2.31 -6.87
C ASP A 249 0.78 -0.81 -6.61
N PHE A 250 -0.43 -0.39 -6.19
CA PHE A 250 -0.71 0.99 -5.87
C PHE A 250 0.05 1.45 -4.63
N ALA A 251 -0.04 0.71 -3.53
CA ALA A 251 0.64 1.04 -2.28
C ALA A 251 2.16 1.14 -2.45
N GLU A 252 2.77 0.20 -3.18
CA GLU A 252 4.19 0.22 -3.52
C GLU A 252 4.55 1.42 -4.42
N SER A 253 3.72 1.71 -5.43
CA SER A 253 3.94 2.87 -6.31
C SER A 253 3.78 4.20 -5.56
N TYR A 254 2.84 4.27 -4.63
CA TYR A 254 2.67 5.42 -3.75
C TYR A 254 3.90 5.63 -2.87
N ALA A 255 4.40 4.58 -2.21
CA ALA A 255 5.59 4.64 -1.38
C ALA A 255 6.83 5.10 -2.16
N ASP A 256 7.05 4.54 -3.36
CA ASP A 256 8.16 4.91 -4.23
C ASP A 256 8.02 6.34 -4.77
N TYR A 257 6.80 6.78 -5.11
CA TYR A 257 6.53 8.17 -5.52
C TYR A 257 6.80 9.16 -4.38
N MET A 258 6.32 8.87 -3.18
CA MET A 258 6.56 9.68 -1.98
C MET A 258 8.06 9.75 -1.65
N HIS A 259 8.78 8.64 -1.81
CA HIS A 259 10.23 8.61 -1.66
C HIS A 259 10.93 9.49 -2.71
N ALA A 260 10.59 9.34 -3.99
CA ALA A 260 11.13 10.13 -5.08
C ALA A 260 10.85 11.64 -4.89
N ARG A 261 9.63 12.00 -4.48
CA ARG A 261 9.23 13.37 -4.18
C ARG A 261 10.11 14.00 -3.09
N ARG A 262 10.47 13.24 -2.05
CA ARG A 262 11.38 13.71 -0.98
C ARG A 262 12.83 13.86 -1.43
N GLN A 263 13.27 13.03 -2.37
CA GLN A 263 14.62 13.13 -2.94
C GLN A 263 14.76 14.31 -3.92
N GLY A 264 13.64 14.81 -4.45
CA GLY A 264 13.58 16.04 -5.24
C GLY A 264 13.24 15.83 -6.71
N PRO A 265 13.28 16.90 -7.52
CA PRO A 265 12.73 16.89 -8.88
C PRO A 265 13.37 15.88 -9.84
N GLU A 266 14.64 15.53 -9.66
CA GLU A 266 15.34 14.56 -10.51
C GLU A 266 14.87 13.13 -10.24
N ALA A 267 14.76 12.74 -8.97
CA ALA A 267 14.25 11.43 -8.58
C ALA A 267 12.78 11.27 -9.01
N LEU A 268 11.97 12.32 -8.84
CA LEU A 268 10.58 12.32 -9.28
C LEU A 268 10.45 12.16 -10.80
N ARG A 269 11.33 12.82 -11.56
CA ARG A 269 11.41 12.65 -13.02
C ARG A 269 11.83 11.24 -13.41
N ALA A 270 12.80 10.65 -12.71
CA ALA A 270 13.22 9.27 -12.95
C ALA A 270 12.08 8.27 -12.69
N PHE A 271 11.31 8.47 -11.62
CA PHE A 271 10.09 7.70 -11.36
C PHE A 271 9.09 7.85 -12.51
N GLY A 272 8.82 9.09 -12.96
CA GLY A 272 7.91 9.37 -14.08
C GLY A 272 8.37 8.79 -15.43
N GLN A 273 9.68 8.69 -15.67
CA GLN A 273 10.20 7.99 -16.85
C GLN A 273 10.05 6.47 -16.73
N LYS A 274 10.18 5.93 -15.53
CA LYS A 274 10.00 4.50 -15.28
C LYS A 274 8.53 4.10 -15.42
N PHE A 275 7.61 4.88 -14.85
CA PHE A 275 6.17 4.59 -14.75
C PHE A 275 5.31 5.82 -15.15
N PRO A 276 5.28 6.21 -16.42
CA PRO A 276 4.65 7.46 -16.85
C PRO A 276 3.15 7.52 -16.56
N SER A 277 2.40 6.44 -16.79
CA SER A 277 0.95 6.44 -16.56
C SER A 277 0.60 6.37 -15.08
N ARG A 278 1.35 5.62 -14.26
CA ARG A 278 1.16 5.60 -12.80
C ARG A 278 1.55 6.94 -12.17
N ALA A 279 2.70 7.50 -12.55
CA ALA A 279 3.19 8.78 -12.03
C ALA A 279 2.20 9.92 -12.31
N ALA A 280 1.61 9.98 -13.50
CA ALA A 280 0.60 10.98 -13.83
C ALA A 280 -0.64 10.90 -12.93
N LEU A 281 -1.06 9.71 -12.48
CA LEU A 281 -2.16 9.60 -11.53
C LEU A 281 -1.72 9.96 -10.11
N LEU A 282 -0.55 9.49 -9.69
CA LEU A 282 -0.02 9.79 -8.37
C LEU A 282 0.21 11.30 -8.19
N GLU A 283 0.67 12.02 -9.22
CA GLU A 283 0.75 13.49 -9.19
C GLU A 283 -0.63 14.13 -8.97
N ARG A 284 -1.68 13.63 -9.62
CA ARG A 284 -3.05 14.14 -9.42
C ARG A 284 -3.52 13.93 -7.97
N ILE A 285 -3.32 12.73 -7.45
CA ILE A 285 -3.76 12.36 -6.10
C ILE A 285 -2.92 13.08 -5.03
N VAL A 286 -1.59 13.00 -5.13
CA VAL A 286 -0.62 13.42 -4.11
C VAL A 286 -0.35 14.91 -4.14
N ASP A 287 -0.27 15.54 -5.32
CA ASP A 287 0.13 16.94 -5.43
C ASP A 287 -1.03 17.88 -5.79
N LYS A 288 -2.07 17.39 -6.45
CA LYS A 288 -3.22 18.22 -6.89
C LYS A 288 -4.49 18.00 -6.06
N GLY A 289 -4.52 16.97 -5.20
CA GLY A 289 -5.69 16.62 -4.39
C GLY A 289 -6.89 16.16 -5.21
N ASP A 290 -6.65 15.72 -6.44
CA ASP A 290 -7.66 15.24 -7.35
C ASP A 290 -7.72 13.71 -7.30
N THR A 291 -8.71 13.20 -6.57
CA THR A 291 -8.94 11.77 -6.35
C THR A 291 -9.89 11.15 -7.37
N ARG A 292 -10.30 11.88 -8.41
CA ARG A 292 -11.26 11.43 -9.44
C ARG A 292 -10.61 11.02 -10.77
#